data_AF-A0A6P4DTW2-F1
#
_entry.id   AF-A0A6P4DTW2-F1
#
_cell.length_a   1.000
_cell.length_b   1.000
_cell.length_c   1.000
_cell.angle_alpha   90.00
_cell.angle_beta   90.00
_cell.angle_gamma   90.00
#
_symmetry.space_group_name_H-M   'P 1'
#
loop_
_entity.id
_entity.type
_entity.pdbx_description
1 polymer ?
#
loop_
_entity_poly.entity_id
_entity_poly.type
_entity_poly.pdbx_seq_one_letter_code
_entity_poly.pdbx_strand_id
1 'polypeptide(L)'
;MQCSLFLYKSFCSISQSVQYIKNKLAPLLKAFAEEKKHLLLIFSSQVRMTNLVEVKVGLHCDECIKKILKAIKKIEDIETYNVDKQLNKVIVTGNVTTEEVIRVLQKNGKNATPWEQDLQPQPNC
;
A
#
# COMPACT_ATOMS: atom_id res chain seq x y z
N MET A 1 -27.07 31.66 49.05
CA MET A 1 -26.75 30.81 47.88
C MET A 1 -25.44 31.27 47.24
N GLN A 2 -24.36 31.24 48.03
CA GLN A 2 -22.98 31.29 47.55
C GLN A 2 -22.51 29.84 47.51
N CYS A 3 -22.12 29.34 46.32
CA CYS A 3 -21.12 28.29 46.07
C CYS A 3 -21.34 27.72 44.67
N SER A 4 -20.74 28.33 43.65
CA SER A 4 -20.42 27.65 42.38
C SER A 4 -19.57 28.48 41.40
N LEU A 5 -19.26 29.75 41.69
CA LEU A 5 -18.55 30.65 40.75
C LEU A 5 -17.05 30.86 41.01
N PHE A 6 -16.40 30.10 41.90
CA PHE A 6 -14.98 30.34 42.27
C PHE A 6 -13.94 29.40 41.65
N LEU A 7 -14.29 28.40 40.84
CA LEU A 7 -13.29 27.48 40.27
C LEU A 7 -13.06 27.58 38.76
N TYR A 8 -13.71 28.51 38.05
CA TYR A 8 -13.46 28.70 36.61
C TYR A 8 -12.58 29.93 36.27
N LYS A 9 -12.19 30.72 37.27
CA LYS A 9 -11.37 31.94 37.05
C LYS A 9 -9.86 31.77 37.28
N SER A 10 -9.37 30.57 37.65
CA SER A 10 -7.93 30.35 37.89
C SER A 10 -7.15 29.77 36.70
N PHE A 11 -7.81 29.37 35.61
CA PHE A 11 -7.14 28.80 34.44
C PHE A 11 -7.09 29.74 33.22
N CYS A 12 -7.42 31.02 33.40
CA CYS A 12 -7.49 31.97 32.27
C CYS A 12 -6.13 32.58 31.89
N SER A 13 -5.13 32.60 32.78
CA SER A 13 -3.86 33.29 32.50
C SER A 13 -2.75 32.45 31.83
N ILE A 14 -2.94 31.15 31.59
CA ILE A 14 -1.96 30.32 30.85
C ILE A 14 -2.37 30.12 29.38
N SER A 15 -3.58 30.54 28.99
CA SER A 15 -4.14 30.20 27.67
C SER A 15 -3.78 31.19 26.54
N GLN A 16 -3.42 32.43 26.87
CA GLN A 16 -3.10 33.44 25.84
C GLN A 16 -1.76 33.18 25.12
N SER A 17 -0.77 32.60 25.80
CA SER A 17 0.54 32.32 25.21
C SER A 17 0.51 31.14 24.23
N VAL A 18 -0.30 30.12 24.49
CA VAL A 18 -0.40 28.92 23.65
C VAL A 18 -1.18 29.21 22.36
N GLN A 19 -2.20 30.08 22.43
CA GLN A 19 -3.01 30.45 21.27
C GLN A 19 -2.21 31.29 20.25
N TYR A 20 -1.29 32.14 20.70
CA TYR A 20 -0.39 32.91 19.83
C TYR A 20 0.54 32.00 19.00
N ILE A 21 1.09 30.94 19.59
CA ILE A 21 1.97 30.00 18.90
C ILE A 21 1.21 29.19 17.85
N LYS A 22 -0.02 28.73 18.16
CA LYS A 22 -0.88 28.03 17.19
C LYS A 22 -1.19 28.90 15.96
N ASN A 23 -1.50 30.18 16.18
CA ASN A 23 -1.89 31.09 15.09
C ASN A 23 -0.70 31.60 14.25
N LYS A 24 0.54 31.57 14.78
CA LYS A 24 1.75 31.99 14.06
C LYS A 24 2.43 30.85 13.28
N LEU A 25 2.27 29.60 13.71
CA LEU A 25 2.86 28.42 13.07
C LEU A 25 1.97 27.79 11.97
N ALA A 26 0.64 27.97 12.06
CA ALA A 26 -0.31 27.53 11.05
C ALA A 26 -0.05 28.07 9.61
N PRO A 27 0.30 29.35 9.39
CA PRO A 27 0.60 29.84 8.03
C PRO A 27 1.89 29.26 7.44
N LEU A 28 2.88 28.90 8.28
CA LEU A 28 4.12 28.24 7.86
C LEU A 28 3.88 26.80 7.38
N LEU A 29 2.99 26.05 8.03
CA LEU A 29 2.61 24.70 7.62
C LEU A 29 1.74 24.67 6.36
N LYS A 30 0.89 25.69 6.15
CA LYS A 30 0.04 25.81 4.96
C LYS A 30 0.84 26.15 3.69
N ALA A 31 1.93 26.91 3.81
CA ALA A 31 2.82 27.21 2.68
C ALA A 31 3.47 25.93 2.08
N PHE A 32 3.78 24.93 2.91
CA PHE A 32 4.30 23.63 2.46
C PHE A 32 3.24 22.72 1.81
N ALA A 33 1.94 22.97 2.03
CA ALA A 33 0.87 22.12 1.52
C ALA A 33 0.40 22.53 0.12
N GLU A 34 0.55 23.79 -0.26
CA GLU A 34 0.01 24.31 -1.52
C GLU A 34 0.96 24.08 -2.72
N GLU A 35 2.28 24.03 -2.53
CA GLU A 35 3.24 23.72 -3.62
C GLU A 35 3.18 22.26 -4.07
N LYS A 36 2.60 21.38 -3.26
CA LYS A 36 2.41 19.96 -3.61
C LYS A 36 1.17 19.68 -4.45
N LYS A 37 0.23 20.63 -4.59
CA LYS A 37 -0.97 20.44 -5.44
C LYS A 37 -0.60 20.30 -6.92
N HIS A 38 0.36 21.09 -7.39
CA HIS A 38 0.83 21.01 -8.78
C HIS A 38 1.58 19.70 -9.05
N LEU A 39 2.39 19.24 -8.09
CA LEU A 39 3.01 17.92 -8.11
C LEU A 39 1.98 16.78 -8.09
N LEU A 40 0.92 16.88 -7.28
CA LEU A 40 -0.16 15.88 -7.20
C LEU A 40 -0.98 15.78 -8.49
N LEU A 41 -1.26 16.89 -9.18
CA LEU A 41 -1.98 16.87 -10.47
C LEU A 41 -1.14 16.25 -11.59
N ILE A 42 0.17 16.53 -11.64
CA ILE A 42 1.09 15.90 -12.59
C ILE A 42 1.23 14.39 -12.27
N PHE A 43 1.34 14.01 -10.99
CA PHE A 43 1.40 12.60 -10.60
C PHE A 43 0.11 11.84 -10.89
N SER A 44 -1.05 12.50 -10.77
CA SER A 44 -2.37 11.88 -11.05
C SER A 44 -2.57 11.46 -12.50
N SER A 45 -1.89 12.10 -13.47
CA SER A 45 -1.90 11.66 -14.88
C SER A 45 -0.97 10.48 -15.16
N GLN A 46 0.04 10.25 -14.31
CA GLN A 46 1.05 9.20 -14.47
C GLN A 46 0.84 8.03 -13.50
N VAL A 47 -0.28 7.96 -12.77
CA VAL A 47 -0.64 6.75 -12.02
C VAL A 47 -1.02 5.69 -13.04
N ARG A 48 -0.02 4.94 -13.51
CA ARG A 48 -0.27 3.70 -14.25
C ARG A 48 -1.05 2.81 -13.31
N MET A 49 -2.28 2.45 -13.68
CA MET A 49 -3.01 1.42 -12.96
C MET A 49 -2.28 0.09 -13.19
N THR A 50 -1.50 -0.32 -12.20
CA THR A 50 -0.80 -1.61 -12.20
C THR A 50 -1.62 -2.60 -11.39
N ASN A 51 -1.86 -3.78 -11.94
CA ASN A 51 -2.54 -4.86 -11.23
C ASN A 51 -1.52 -5.62 -10.38
N LEU A 52 -1.93 -5.96 -9.16
CA LEU A 52 -1.21 -6.88 -8.28
C LEU A 52 -1.85 -8.26 -8.40
N VAL A 53 -1.11 -9.22 -8.91
CA VAL A 53 -1.56 -10.59 -9.13
C VAL A 53 -0.79 -11.51 -8.20
N GLU A 54 -1.50 -12.21 -7.35
CA GLU A 54 -0.95 -13.21 -6.43
C GLU A 54 -1.35 -14.61 -6.89
N VAL A 55 -0.38 -15.52 -6.98
CA VAL A 55 -0.57 -16.89 -7.49
C VAL A 55 0.15 -17.87 -6.58
N LYS A 56 -0.50 -18.99 -6.27
CA LYS A 56 0.06 -20.11 -5.50
C LYS A 56 0.70 -21.13 -6.45
N VAL A 57 1.95 -21.49 -6.20
CA VAL A 57 2.73 -22.42 -7.04
C VAL A 57 3.64 -23.28 -6.17
N GLY A 58 3.74 -24.58 -6.46
CA GLY A 58 4.66 -25.47 -5.72
C GLY A 58 6.14 -25.17 -5.97
N LEU A 59 6.85 -24.65 -4.96
CA LEU A 59 8.27 -24.30 -4.98
C LEU A 59 9.09 -25.28 -4.14
N HIS A 60 9.45 -26.44 -4.71
CA HIS A 60 10.16 -27.49 -3.96
C HIS A 60 11.69 -27.41 -4.01
N CYS A 61 12.26 -26.67 -4.96
CA CYS A 61 13.72 -26.50 -5.08
C CYS A 61 14.07 -25.18 -5.78
N ASP A 62 15.33 -24.76 -5.68
CA ASP A 62 15.78 -23.49 -6.24
C ASP A 62 15.74 -23.47 -7.77
N GLU A 63 15.87 -24.64 -8.41
CA GLU A 63 15.69 -24.79 -9.85
C GLU A 63 14.23 -24.51 -10.27
N CYS A 64 13.24 -24.87 -9.44
CA CYS A 64 11.84 -24.52 -9.69
C CYS A 64 11.63 -23.01 -9.65
N ILE A 65 12.23 -22.34 -8.66
CA ILE A 65 12.17 -20.87 -8.53
C ILE A 65 12.79 -20.23 -9.77
N LYS A 66 13.99 -20.66 -10.18
CA LYS A 66 14.65 -20.16 -11.39
C LYS A 66 13.80 -20.34 -12.65
N LYS A 67 13.14 -21.49 -12.82
CA LYS A 67 12.24 -21.74 -13.95
C LYS A 67 11.04 -20.79 -13.96
N ILE A 68 10.45 -20.55 -12.79
CA ILE A 68 9.30 -19.63 -12.64
C ILE A 68 9.73 -18.20 -12.92
N LEU A 69 10.85 -17.75 -12.38
CA LEU A 69 11.41 -16.41 -12.66
C LEU A 69 11.67 -16.21 -14.15
N LYS A 70 12.22 -17.22 -14.84
CA LYS A 70 12.40 -17.19 -16.30
C LYS A 70 11.06 -17.14 -17.05
N ALA A 71 10.03 -17.82 -16.56
CA ALA A 71 8.71 -17.81 -17.17
C ALA A 71 8.02 -16.45 -17.01
N ILE A 72 8.06 -15.87 -15.82
CA ILE A 72 7.50 -14.54 -15.51
C ILE A 72 8.21 -13.47 -16.33
N LYS A 73 9.55 -13.52 -16.43
CA LYS A 73 10.33 -12.56 -17.23
C LYS A 73 9.99 -12.56 -18.73
N LYS A 74 9.35 -13.61 -19.26
CA LYS A 74 8.90 -13.65 -20.67
C LYS A 74 7.62 -12.85 -20.91
N ILE A 75 6.92 -12.43 -19.86
CA ILE A 75 5.71 -11.61 -19.97
C ILE A 75 6.17 -10.15 -20.08
N GLU A 76 5.74 -9.47 -21.15
CA GLU A 76 6.24 -8.13 -21.51
C GLU A 76 5.70 -7.02 -20.58
N ASP A 77 4.51 -7.21 -20.02
CA ASP A 77 3.78 -6.19 -19.25
C ASP A 77 4.01 -6.26 -17.72
N ILE A 78 5.13 -6.84 -17.29
CA ILE A 78 5.48 -6.95 -15.86
C ILE A 78 6.46 -5.85 -15.47
N GLU A 79 6.10 -5.10 -14.44
CA GLU A 79 6.98 -4.09 -13.84
C GLU A 79 7.86 -4.71 -12.75
N THR A 80 7.25 -5.48 -11.84
CA THR A 80 7.98 -6.13 -10.74
C THR A 80 7.40 -7.51 -10.43
N TYR A 81 8.23 -8.38 -9.84
CA TYR A 81 7.80 -9.68 -9.36
C TYR A 81 8.52 -10.03 -8.06
N ASN A 82 7.83 -10.74 -7.17
CA ASN A 82 8.37 -11.27 -5.92
C ASN A 82 7.98 -12.74 -5.77
N VAL A 83 8.86 -13.54 -5.17
CA VAL A 83 8.63 -14.96 -4.95
C VAL A 83 8.94 -15.32 -3.50
N ASP A 84 7.94 -15.87 -2.82
CA ASP A 84 8.04 -16.35 -1.45
C ASP A 84 8.05 -17.89 -1.44
N LYS A 85 9.22 -18.47 -1.14
CA LYS A 85 9.42 -19.92 -1.04
C LYS A 85 8.72 -20.52 0.18
N GLN A 86 8.56 -19.76 1.26
CA GLN A 86 7.94 -20.26 2.50
C GLN A 86 6.43 -20.43 2.29
N LEU A 87 5.80 -19.45 1.63
CA LEU A 87 4.36 -19.46 1.36
C LEU A 87 3.99 -20.12 0.03
N ASN A 88 4.99 -20.54 -0.78
CA ASN A 88 4.76 -21.04 -2.13
C ASN A 88 3.95 -20.03 -2.98
N LYS A 89 4.29 -18.75 -2.82
CA LYS A 89 3.54 -17.62 -3.37
C LYS A 89 4.39 -16.82 -4.35
N VAL A 90 3.78 -16.45 -5.46
CA VAL A 90 4.35 -15.56 -6.47
C VAL A 90 3.48 -14.33 -6.55
N ILE A 91 4.10 -13.16 -6.47
CA ILE A 91 3.46 -11.86 -6.58
C ILE A 91 3.99 -11.21 -7.84
N VAL A 92 3.10 -10.75 -8.71
CA VAL A 92 3.45 -10.06 -9.95
C VAL A 92 2.72 -8.71 -9.97
N THR A 93 3.44 -7.65 -10.26
CA THR A 93 2.88 -6.31 -10.42
C THR A 93 3.09 -5.86 -11.86
N GLY A 94 2.01 -5.45 -12.52
CA GLY A 94 2.07 -4.96 -13.90
C GLY A 94 0.71 -4.92 -14.56
N ASN A 95 0.67 -4.75 -15.88
CA ASN A 95 -0.57 -4.80 -16.65
C ASN A 95 -0.86 -6.24 -17.08
N VAL A 96 -1.01 -7.15 -16.11
CA VAL A 96 -1.21 -8.58 -16.34
C VAL A 96 -2.44 -9.10 -15.61
N THR A 97 -3.04 -10.16 -16.17
CA THR A 97 -4.19 -10.86 -15.56
C THR A 97 -3.73 -12.14 -14.87
N THR A 98 -4.50 -12.60 -13.87
CA THR A 98 -4.22 -13.83 -13.13
C THR A 98 -4.17 -15.04 -14.05
N GLU A 99 -5.07 -15.10 -15.02
CA GLU A 99 -5.20 -16.19 -15.98
C GLU A 99 -3.97 -16.28 -16.90
N GLU A 100 -3.43 -15.14 -17.32
CA GLU A 100 -2.23 -15.07 -18.16
C GLU A 100 -1.01 -15.61 -17.43
N VAL A 101 -0.82 -15.19 -16.18
CA VAL A 101 0.28 -15.69 -15.33
C VAL A 101 0.15 -17.21 -15.14
N ILE A 102 -1.05 -17.71 -14.83
CA ILE A 102 -1.31 -19.15 -14.68
C ILE A 102 -1.01 -19.91 -15.98
N ARG A 103 -1.49 -19.41 -17.13
CA ARG A 103 -1.24 -20.04 -18.45
C ARG A 103 0.26 -20.13 -18.75
N VAL A 104 1.02 -19.08 -18.46
CA VAL A 104 2.48 -19.07 -18.68
C VAL A 104 3.18 -20.09 -17.78
N LEU A 105 2.77 -20.21 -16.52
CA LEU A 105 3.32 -21.20 -15.59
C LEU A 105 2.97 -22.63 -16.03
N GLN A 106 1.73 -22.88 -16.47
CA GLN A 106 1.28 -24.17 -16.97
C GLN A 106 2.05 -24.60 -18.23
N LYS A 107 2.33 -23.67 -19.16
CA LYS A 107 3.19 -23.93 -20.34
C LYS A 107 4.61 -24.37 -19.94
N ASN A 108 5.10 -23.95 -18.78
CA ASN A 108 6.41 -24.35 -18.25
C ASN A 108 6.35 -25.60 -17.35
N GLY A 109 5.21 -26.31 -17.34
CA GLY A 109 5.01 -27.56 -16.59
C GLY A 109 4.79 -27.34 -15.09
N LYS A 110 4.35 -26.15 -14.67
CA LYS A 110 4.01 -25.84 -13.27
C LYS A 110 2.54 -25.54 -13.15
N ASN A 111 1.83 -26.31 -12.32
CA ASN A 111 0.45 -25.99 -11.99
C ASN A 111 0.42 -24.85 -10.97
N ALA A 112 -0.48 -23.90 -11.19
CA ALA A 112 -0.60 -22.67 -10.45
C ALA A 112 -2.08 -22.36 -10.24
N THR A 113 -2.45 -21.98 -9.03
CA THR A 113 -3.82 -21.57 -8.70
C THR A 113 -3.83 -20.09 -8.32
N PRO A 114 -4.91 -19.35 -8.58
CA PRO A 114 -5.08 -18.01 -8.03
C PRO A 114 -4.85 -18.04 -6.53
N TRP A 115 -4.17 -17.03 -5.99
CA TRP A 115 -4.13 -16.88 -4.55
C TRP A 115 -5.52 -16.48 -4.09
N GLU A 116 -6.18 -17.35 -3.33
CA GLU A 116 -7.40 -16.99 -2.65
C GLU A 116 -7.03 -15.92 -1.64
N GLN A 117 -7.41 -14.67 -1.92
CA GLN A 117 -7.59 -13.70 -0.87
C GLN A 117 -8.78 -14.19 -0.09
N ASP A 118 -8.51 -15.09 0.87
CA ASP A 118 -9.41 -15.28 1.98
C ASP A 118 -9.71 -13.85 2.43
N LEU A 119 -10.96 -13.42 2.25
CA LEU A 119 -11.53 -12.39 3.09
C LEU A 119 -11.38 -12.96 4.49
N GLN A 120 -10.21 -12.80 5.10
CA GLN A 120 -10.03 -13.03 6.51
C GLN A 120 -11.11 -12.14 7.10
N PRO A 121 -12.16 -12.72 7.72
CA PRO A 121 -13.10 -11.91 8.45
C PRO A 121 -12.22 -11.19 9.45
N GLN A 122 -12.12 -9.86 9.33
CA GLN A 122 -11.46 -9.09 10.37
C GLN A 122 -12.12 -9.56 11.66
N PRO A 123 -11.39 -10.14 12.63
CA PRO A 123 -11.97 -10.30 13.95
C PRO A 123 -12.29 -8.87 14.36
N ASN A 124 -13.58 -8.52 14.29
CA ASN A 124 -14.02 -7.34 14.99
C ASN A 124 -13.66 -7.60 16.45
N CYS A 125 -12.94 -6.66 17.01
CA CYS A 125 -13.08 -6.37 18.42
C CYS A 125 -13.81 -5.03 18.45
#